data_AF-A0AAJ2Q1T8-F1
#
_entry.id   AF-A0AAJ2Q1T8-F1
#
_cell.length_a   1.000
_cell.length_b   1.000
_cell.length_c   1.000
_cell.angle_alpha   90.00
_cell.angle_beta   90.00
_cell.angle_gamma   90.00
#
_symmetry.space_group_name_H-M   'P 1'
#
loop_
_entity.id
_entity.type
_entity.pdbx_description
1 polymer ?
#
loop_
_entity_poly.entity_id
_entity_poly.type
_entity_poly.pdbx_seq_one_letter_code
_entity_poly.pdbx_strand_id
1 'polypeptide(L)' 'DPAAYRSAASALGEATRDDEALALQLPSGGTQLELRSVLDQLDSAGIEADELTVHTPDLDDVFFALTSTDQPKETVR' A
#
# COMPACT_ATOMS: atom_id res chain seq x y z
N ASP A 1 -1.38 15.43 4.94
CA ASP A 1 -1.39 16.78 4.33
C ASP A 1 -1.68 16.67 2.84
N PRO A 2 -2.67 17.40 2.28
CA PRO A 2 -2.98 17.38 0.85
C PRO A 2 -1.83 17.80 -0.07
N ALA A 3 -0.89 18.65 0.37
CA ALA A 3 0.26 19.05 -0.44
C ALA A 3 1.32 17.93 -0.52
N ALA A 4 1.67 17.32 0.61
CA ALA A 4 2.51 16.13 0.65
C ALA A 4 1.90 14.99 -0.19
N TYR A 5 0.60 14.75 -0.08
CA TYR A 5 -0.12 13.76 -0.89
C TYR A 5 0.07 13.97 -2.39
N ARG A 6 -0.18 15.19 -2.90
CA ARG A 6 -0.01 15.49 -4.34
C ARG A 6 1.44 15.34 -4.80
N SER A 7 2.40 15.67 -3.93
CA SER A 7 3.83 15.52 -4.22
C SER A 7 4.21 14.05 -4.31
N ALA A 8 3.75 13.24 -3.35
CA ALA A 8 3.95 11.78 -3.35
C ALA A 8 3.29 11.15 -4.58
N ALA A 9 2.09 11.59 -4.94
CA ALA A 9 1.35 11.09 -6.09
C ALA A 9 2.02 11.45 -7.43
N SER A 10 2.83 12.51 -7.46
CA SER A 10 3.65 12.87 -8.62
C SER A 10 4.97 12.11 -8.66
N ALA A 11 5.57 11.84 -7.50
CA ALA A 11 6.79 11.05 -7.41
C ALA A 11 6.52 9.57 -7.74
N LEU A 12 5.45 9.00 -7.17
CA LEU A 12 5.03 7.61 -7.32
C LEU A 12 4.08 7.45 -8.52
N GLY A 13 4.60 7.66 -9.73
CA GLY A 13 3.80 7.76 -10.96
C GLY A 13 2.94 6.54 -11.32
N GLU A 14 3.26 5.35 -10.80
CA GLU A 14 2.49 4.10 -11.03
C GLU A 14 1.44 3.82 -9.94
N ALA A 15 1.32 4.69 -8.94
CA ALA A 15 0.38 4.48 -7.84
C ALA A 15 -1.08 4.73 -8.27
N THR A 16 -1.95 3.84 -7.83
CA THR A 16 -3.40 4.07 -7.81
C THR A 16 -3.73 5.07 -6.70
N ARG A 17 -4.53 6.08 -7.03
CA ARG A 17 -4.89 7.17 -6.12
C ARG A 17 -6.25 6.95 -5.48
N ASP A 18 -6.31 7.17 -4.17
CA ASP A 18 -7.54 7.42 -3.42
C ASP A 18 -7.46 8.85 -2.87
N ASP A 19 -8.07 9.80 -3.58
CA ASP A 19 -8.02 11.22 -3.23
C ASP A 19 -8.90 11.54 -1.99
N GLU A 20 -9.88 10.70 -1.67
CA GLU A 20 -10.75 10.89 -0.51
C GLU A 20 -10.01 10.51 0.79
N ALA A 21 -9.35 9.34 0.77
CA ALA A 21 -8.53 8.89 1.89
C ALA A 21 -7.12 9.51 1.92
N LEU A 22 -6.72 10.23 0.86
CA LEU A 22 -5.35 10.67 0.62
C LEU A 22 -4.34 9.51 0.65
N ALA A 23 -4.71 8.38 0.04
CA ALA A 23 -3.91 7.17 -0.01
C ALA A 23 -3.37 6.90 -1.43
N LEU A 24 -2.17 6.33 -1.49
CA LEU A 24 -1.52 5.87 -2.71
C LEU A 24 -1.23 4.38 -2.59
N GLN A 25 -1.67 3.61 -3.59
CA GLN A 25 -1.51 2.16 -3.61
C GLN A 25 -0.58 1.79 -4.77
N LEU A 26 0.52 1.10 -4.44
CA LEU A 26 1.47 0.63 -5.44
C LEU A 26 1.39 -0.89 -5.54
N PRO A 27 1.39 -1.46 -6.76
CA PRO A 27 1.68 -2.88 -6.92
C PRO A 27 3.10 -3.15 -6.42
N SER A 28 3.29 -4.23 -5.66
CA SER A 28 4.57 -4.62 -5.10
C SER A 28 4.80 -6.11 -5.29
N GLY A 29 6.01 -6.50 -5.69
CA GLY A 29 6.49 -7.88 -5.69
C GLY A 29 6.88 -8.36 -4.29
N GLY A 30 6.81 -7.49 -3.28
CA GLY A 30 7.04 -7.80 -1.87
C GLY A 30 8.51 -7.89 -1.48
N THR A 31 9.44 -7.46 -2.34
CA THR A 31 10.88 -7.55 -2.04
C THR A 31 11.37 -6.36 -1.20
N GLN A 32 12.39 -6.58 -0.37
CA GLN A 32 13.02 -5.50 0.40
C GLN A 32 13.60 -4.39 -0.52
N LEU A 33 14.11 -4.79 -1.70
CA LEU A 33 14.69 -3.85 -2.66
C LEU A 33 13.63 -2.89 -3.22
N GLU A 34 12.45 -3.40 -3.55
CA GLU A 34 11.33 -2.58 -4.01
C GLU A 34 10.86 -1.62 -2.92
N LEU A 35 10.70 -2.09 -1.67
CA LEU A 35 10.37 -1.22 -0.54
C LEU A 35 11.41 -0.10 -0.39
N ARG A 36 12.70 -0.42 -0.49
CA ARG A 36 13.77 0.58 -0.40
C ARG A 36 13.69 1.60 -1.53
N SER A 37 13.47 1.17 -2.76
CA SER A 37 13.29 2.09 -3.90
C SER A 37 12.13 3.06 -3.70
N VAL A 38 11.01 2.61 -3.12
CA VAL A 38 9.87 3.48 -2.83
C VAL A 38 10.24 4.53 -1.78
N LEU A 39 10.92 4.12 -0.70
CA LEU A 39 11.36 5.04 0.35
C LEU A 39 12.40 6.05 -0.18
N ASP A 40 13.37 5.60 -0.99
CA ASP A 40 14.38 6.47 -1.61
C ASP A 40 13.72 7.50 -2.56
N GLN A 41 12.65 7.10 -3.26
CA GLN A 41 11.91 8.01 -4.14
C GLN A 41 11.13 9.06 -3.34
N LEU A 42 10.50 8.68 -2.22
CA LEU A 42 9.82 9.61 -1.32
C LEU A 42 10.82 10.59 -0.67
N ASP A 43 11.97 10.10 -0.21
CA ASP A 43 13.06 10.91 0.34
C ASP A 43 13.59 11.92 -0.69
N SER A 44 13.79 11.49 -1.94
CA SER A 44 14.21 12.38 -3.03
C SER A 44 13.21 13.51 -3.34
N ALA A 45 11.93 13.30 -3.01
CA ALA A 45 10.86 14.29 -3.12
C ALA A 45 10.70 15.16 -1.86
N GLY A 46 11.51 14.93 -0.82
CA GLY A 46 11.43 15.62 0.47
C GLY A 46 10.21 15.19 1.30
N ILE A 47 9.73 13.95 1.10
CA ILE A 47 8.55 13.40 1.76
C ILE A 47 9.01 12.34 2.74
N GLU A 48 9.01 12.69 4.03
CA GLU A 48 9.28 11.74 5.11
C GLU A 48 7.99 11.05 5.55
N ALA A 49 8.06 9.73 5.77
CA ALA A 49 6.96 8.97 6.34
C ALA A 49 7.04 9.01 7.87
N ASP A 50 5.95 9.38 8.52
CA ASP A 50 5.85 9.39 9.99
C ASP A 50 5.85 7.95 10.56
N GLU A 51 5.30 6.99 9.82
CA GLU A 51 5.16 5.59 10.23
C GLU A 51 5.33 4.63 9.03
N LEU A 52 5.86 3.43 9.32
CA LEU A 52 5.91 2.31 8.38
C LEU A 52 5.34 1.05 9.06
N THR A 53 4.26 0.51 8.48
CA THR A 53 3.66 -0.77 8.88
C THR A 53 3.88 -1.80 7.77
N VAL A 54 4.23 -3.03 8.14
CA VAL A 54 4.37 -4.17 7.20
C VAL A 54 3.31 -5.21 7.54
N HIS A 55 2.44 -5.50 6.57
CA HIS A 55 1.49 -6.60 6.66
C HIS A 55 2.04 -7.81 5.92
N THR A 56 2.47 -8.82 6.67
CA THR A 56 2.69 -10.16 6.14
C THR A 56 1.38 -10.94 6.30
N PRO A 57 0.65 -11.25 5.21
CA PRO A 57 -0.56 -12.04 5.31
C PRO A 57 -0.25 -13.38 5.99
N ASP A 58 -1.15 -13.84 6.85
CA ASP A 58 -1.00 -15.11 7.54
C ASP A 58 -1.50 -16.30 6.69
N LEU A 59 -1.53 -17.51 7.27
CA LEU A 59 -1.97 -18.70 6.57
C LEU A 59 -3.45 -18.62 6.18
N ASP A 60 -4.28 -17.98 7.01
CA ASP A 60 -5.71 -17.87 6.77
C ASP A 60 -5.98 -16.91 5.61
N ASP A 61 -5.24 -15.80 5.54
CA ASP A 61 -5.29 -14.84 4.43
C ASP A 61 -4.97 -15.50 3.08
N VAL A 62 -3.91 -16.31 3.02
CA VAL A 62 -3.55 -17.02 1.77
C VAL A 62 -4.50 -18.18 1.47
N PHE A 63 -5.00 -18.87 2.50
CA PHE A 63 -6.01 -19.92 2.32
C PHE A 63 -7.25 -19.31 1.70
N PHE A 64 -7.81 -18.24 2.26
CA PHE A 64 -8.99 -17.58 1.71
C PHE A 64 -8.74 -16.96 0.33
N ALA A 65 -7.59 -16.32 0.09
CA ALA A 65 -7.26 -15.79 -1.23
C ALA A 65 -7.24 -16.88 -2.32
N LEU A 66 -6.89 -18.12 -1.97
CA LEU A 66 -6.80 -19.24 -2.90
C LEU A 66 -8.05 -20.13 -2.94
N THR A 67 -8.88 -20.12 -1.90
CA THR A 67 -10.05 -21.01 -1.79
C THR A 67 -11.40 -20.32 -1.82
N SER A 68 -11.47 -18.99 -1.66
CA SER A 68 -12.74 -18.27 -1.70
C SER A 68 -13.27 -18.15 -3.13
N THR A 69 -14.24 -18.99 -3.47
CA THR A 69 -15.22 -18.72 -4.54
C THR A 69 -16.35 -17.90 -3.91
N ASP A 70 -16.46 -16.60 -4.21
CA ASP A 70 -17.54 -15.66 -3.82
C ASP A 70 -18.64 -16.23 -2.90
N GLN A 71 -18.40 -16.25 -1.59
CA GLN A 71 -19.44 -16.45 -0.58
C GLN A 71 -19.39 -15.29 0.41
N PRO A 72 -20.52 -14.63 0.73
CA PRO A 72 -20.53 -13.45 1.59
C PRO A 72 -19.97 -13.79 2.97
N LYS A 73 -18.99 -13.01 3.46
CA LYS A 73 -18.47 -13.14 4.82
C LYS A 73 -19.60 -12.98 5.83
N GLU A 74 -19.94 -14.08 6.51
CA GLU A 74 -20.85 -14.08 7.65
C GLU A 74 -20.16 -13.37 8.81
N THR A 75 -20.66 -12.18 9.17
CA THR A 75 -20.20 -11.40 10.33
C THR A 75 -20.54 -12.18 11.59
N VAL A 76 -19.54 -12.82 12.19
CA VAL A 76 -19.66 -13.41 13.53
C VAL A 76 -19.92 -12.27 14.52
N ARG A 77 -20.92 -12.53 15.36
CA ARG A 77 -21.73 -11.61 16.16
C ARG A 77 -21.02 -11.00 17.36
#